data_AF-A0A7C6CN59-F1
#
_entry.id   AF-A0A7C6CN59-F1
#
_cell.length_a   1.000
_cell.length_b   1.000
_cell.length_c   1.000
_cell.angle_alpha   90.00
_cell.angle_beta   90.00
_cell.angle_gamma   90.00
#
_symmetry.space_group_name_H-M   'P 1'
#
loop_
_entity.id
_entity.type
_entity.pdbx_description
1 polymer ?
#
loop_
_entity_poly.entity_id
_entity_poly.type
_entity_poly.pdbx_seq_one_letter_code
_entity_poly.pdbx_strand_id
1 'polypeptide(L)'
;MIQRRILILVLVATLAFMLAACMTGESETGTTTAGADTEPETTESIYDENGYLLDSLPSDLDFGGKEFRIFTWSNQTIWEWDATEITGDVIGDAIYNRKLAVEDRMGVKLVITKQSGEWENRNSFIQAVANNVLAGAQAFDVVGQYTPAAAIGAMQELYLDLNDIDNIDFEKPWWPGDIIESSSINGKLYFATGDITPTLIRSMGTVMGNLDLIEAYDIEDVYALVDNGTWTLDKLKEIALGLQTGTDGGRQFYGVTITSNVQYDNLFYSAGFKFVEVNSDGTISLSDDLGSERMIDWFSKCQSFLNDNPDVALLAINAAFTSGDAVFHFGGIADVQNHLKNLDIHFAILPYPKYDTAQDEYYTICGYWVSMYSIPIDAPDPIMSGAVLEALASSGYRTITPAFYRDSFQYKYLDTEVNARMFDLLHDTLVYDTGRTFCDQINIFAAFRQAASPGSSWSSVYASNKNMWTNTIERVYNTLG
;
A
#
# COMPACT_ATOMS: atom_id res chain seq x y z
N MET A 1 -1.02 21.55 44.06
CA MET A 1 -0.67 20.13 43.80
C MET A 1 -1.63 19.11 44.45
N ILE A 2 -2.35 19.45 45.53
CA ILE A 2 -3.35 18.56 46.16
C ILE A 2 -4.71 18.59 45.43
N GLN A 3 -5.13 19.73 44.85
CA GLN A 3 -6.40 19.83 44.11
C GLN A 3 -6.42 19.09 42.76
N ARG A 4 -5.26 18.91 42.10
CA ARG A 4 -5.14 18.15 40.85
C ARG A 4 -5.21 16.63 41.06
N ARG A 5 -4.89 16.13 42.27
CA ARG A 5 -4.97 14.71 42.63
C ARG A 5 -6.39 14.28 43.05
N ILE A 6 -7.20 15.20 43.55
CA ILE A 6 -8.61 14.95 43.89
C ILE A 6 -9.47 14.86 42.62
N LEU A 7 -9.16 15.65 41.58
CA LEU A 7 -9.89 15.62 40.31
C LEU A 7 -9.68 14.30 39.54
N ILE A 8 -8.47 13.74 39.58
CA ILE A 8 -8.12 12.46 38.93
C ILE A 8 -8.76 11.27 39.65
N LEU A 9 -8.86 11.31 40.98
CA LEU A 9 -9.52 10.27 41.78
C LEU A 9 -11.05 10.25 41.59
N VAL A 10 -11.68 11.39 41.31
CA VAL A 10 -13.12 11.45 40.99
C VAL A 10 -13.41 10.99 39.56
N LEU A 11 -12.52 11.26 38.60
CA LEU A 11 -12.68 10.83 37.21
C LEU A 11 -12.52 9.31 37.02
N VAL A 12 -11.62 8.68 37.77
CA VAL A 12 -11.40 7.22 37.76
C VAL A 12 -12.55 6.47 38.47
N ALA A 13 -13.19 7.10 39.46
CA ALA A 13 -14.34 6.51 40.16
C ALA A 13 -15.65 6.52 39.34
N THR A 14 -15.81 7.42 38.37
CA THR A 14 -17.00 7.46 37.49
C THR A 14 -16.91 6.56 36.26
N LEU A 15 -15.70 6.16 35.82
CA LEU A 15 -15.54 5.19 34.72
C LEU A 15 -15.80 3.74 35.16
N ALA A 16 -15.66 3.42 36.46
CA ALA A 16 -15.88 2.08 36.98
C ALA A 16 -17.36 1.68 37.13
N PHE A 17 -18.31 2.62 37.03
CA PHE A 17 -19.75 2.32 37.15
C PHE A 17 -20.44 2.00 35.81
N MET A 18 -19.79 2.19 34.66
CA MET A 18 -20.38 1.87 33.35
C MET A 18 -20.09 0.44 32.86
N LEU A 19 -19.20 -0.30 33.53
CA LEU A 19 -18.82 -1.67 33.15
C LEU A 19 -19.52 -2.79 33.98
N ALA A 20 -20.48 -2.44 34.84
CA ALA A 20 -21.20 -3.40 35.67
C ALA A 20 -22.68 -3.63 35.25
N ALA A 21 -23.10 -3.19 34.07
CA ALA A 21 -24.51 -3.22 33.64
C ALA A 21 -24.88 -4.33 32.63
N CYS A 22 -23.97 -5.21 32.23
CA CYS A 22 -24.30 -6.36 31.37
C CYS A 22 -23.59 -7.64 31.83
N MET A 23 -23.96 -8.15 33.00
CA MET A 23 -23.80 -9.57 33.32
C MET A 23 -24.68 -9.89 34.54
N THR A 24 -25.83 -10.49 34.31
CA THR A 24 -26.38 -11.63 35.08
C THR A 24 -27.74 -12.00 34.52
N GLY A 25 -27.82 -13.17 33.89
CA GLY A 25 -29.06 -13.92 33.79
C GLY A 25 -29.21 -14.78 35.04
N GLU A 26 -30.41 -14.78 35.63
CA GLU A 26 -31.00 -15.98 36.22
C GLU A 26 -32.52 -15.84 36.34
N SER A 27 -33.17 -16.99 36.21
CA SER A 27 -34.58 -17.23 35.93
C SER A 27 -35.53 -16.91 37.08
N GLU A 28 -36.67 -16.27 36.80
CA GLU A 28 -37.92 -16.53 37.54
C GLU A 28 -39.14 -16.45 36.60
N THR A 29 -39.96 -17.49 36.67
CA THR A 29 -41.24 -17.71 36.01
C THR A 29 -42.32 -16.72 36.46
N GLY A 30 -42.98 -16.06 35.51
CA GLY A 30 -44.18 -15.23 35.74
C GLY A 30 -45.00 -15.00 34.47
N THR A 31 -46.27 -15.38 34.53
CA THR A 31 -47.25 -15.57 33.44
C THR A 31 -47.67 -14.30 32.66
N THR A 32 -47.64 -14.42 31.33
CA THR A 32 -48.33 -13.71 30.21
C THR A 32 -49.04 -12.37 30.43
N THR A 33 -48.69 -11.39 29.57
CA THR A 33 -49.64 -10.52 28.86
C THR A 33 -49.10 -10.25 27.45
N ALA A 34 -49.92 -10.53 26.42
CA ALA A 34 -49.57 -10.37 25.02
C ALA A 34 -49.47 -8.89 24.62
N GLY A 35 -48.31 -8.50 24.09
CA GLY A 35 -48.07 -7.24 23.40
C GLY A 35 -47.52 -7.58 22.01
N ALA A 36 -48.00 -6.85 21.01
CA ALA A 36 -47.88 -7.11 19.59
C ALA A 36 -46.46 -7.49 19.11
N ASP A 37 -46.41 -8.46 18.18
CA ASP A 37 -45.26 -8.73 17.31
C ASP A 37 -44.85 -7.44 16.61
N THR A 38 -43.73 -6.87 17.06
CA THR A 38 -42.87 -6.09 16.19
C THR A 38 -41.86 -7.10 15.65
N GLU A 39 -42.06 -7.48 14.39
CA GLU A 39 -41.07 -8.21 13.60
C GLU A 39 -39.72 -7.47 13.74
N PRO A 40 -38.63 -8.13 14.16
CA PRO A 40 -37.35 -7.47 14.15
C PRO A 40 -37.03 -7.18 12.69
N GLU A 41 -36.84 -5.89 12.35
CA GLU A 41 -36.12 -5.54 11.13
C GLU A 41 -34.82 -6.34 11.15
N THR A 42 -34.70 -7.32 10.26
CA THR A 42 -33.42 -7.94 9.95
C THR A 42 -32.58 -6.84 9.34
N THR A 43 -31.86 -6.11 10.19
CA THR A 43 -30.67 -5.38 9.76
C THR A 43 -29.77 -6.39 9.08
N GLU A 44 -29.66 -6.32 7.75
CA GLU A 44 -28.68 -7.10 7.01
C GLU A 44 -27.31 -6.89 7.67
N SER A 45 -26.58 -7.99 7.88
CA SER A 45 -25.24 -7.92 8.43
C SER A 45 -24.37 -7.09 7.49
N ILE A 46 -23.69 -6.08 8.02
CA ILE A 46 -22.69 -5.31 7.26
C ILE A 46 -21.40 -6.11 7.02
N TYR A 47 -21.31 -7.33 7.55
CA TYR A 47 -20.19 -8.25 7.39
C TYR A 47 -20.64 -9.55 6.70
N ASP A 48 -19.76 -10.13 5.90
CA ASP A 48 -19.93 -11.48 5.33
C ASP A 48 -19.65 -12.59 6.36
N GLU A 49 -19.81 -13.85 5.94
CA GLU A 49 -19.62 -15.03 6.79
C GLU A 49 -18.18 -15.21 7.31
N ASN A 50 -17.20 -14.54 6.70
CA ASN A 50 -15.79 -14.56 7.09
C ASN A 50 -15.39 -13.31 7.90
N GLY A 51 -16.34 -12.42 8.21
CA GLY A 51 -16.11 -11.22 8.99
C GLY A 51 -15.61 -10.02 8.19
N TYR A 52 -15.63 -10.07 6.86
CA TYR A 52 -15.24 -8.92 6.03
C TYR A 52 -16.40 -7.96 5.80
N LEU A 53 -16.12 -6.65 5.84
CA LEU A 53 -17.11 -5.61 5.59
C LEU A 53 -17.65 -5.69 4.15
N LEU A 54 -18.97 -5.51 4.00
CA LEU A 54 -19.66 -5.39 2.72
C LEU A 54 -19.73 -3.93 2.25
N ASP A 55 -19.77 -3.74 0.93
CA ASP A 55 -20.09 -2.43 0.34
C ASP A 55 -21.55 -2.04 0.55
N SER A 56 -21.83 -0.77 0.32
CA SER A 56 -23.14 -0.13 0.49
C SER A 56 -23.90 0.01 -0.83
N LEU A 57 -23.47 -0.67 -1.91
CA LEU A 57 -24.15 -0.60 -3.19
C LEU A 57 -25.57 -1.17 -3.08
N PRO A 58 -26.58 -0.54 -3.71
CA PRO A 58 -27.94 -1.06 -3.73
C PRO A 58 -27.97 -2.50 -4.28
N SER A 59 -28.69 -3.38 -3.57
CA SER A 59 -28.75 -4.82 -3.89
C SER A 59 -29.53 -5.13 -5.17
N ASP A 60 -30.26 -4.16 -5.71
CA ASP A 60 -31.05 -4.26 -6.95
C ASP A 60 -30.36 -3.61 -8.17
N LEU A 61 -29.10 -3.16 -8.04
CA LEU A 61 -28.32 -2.67 -9.18
C LEU A 61 -28.10 -3.79 -10.22
N ASP A 62 -28.64 -3.59 -11.42
CA ASP A 62 -28.44 -4.46 -12.58
C ASP A 62 -28.34 -3.59 -13.83
N PHE A 63 -27.22 -3.72 -14.56
CA PHE A 63 -26.94 -2.95 -15.77
C PHE A 63 -27.34 -3.68 -17.06
N GLY A 64 -28.12 -4.77 -16.96
CA GLY A 64 -28.82 -5.41 -18.09
C GLY A 64 -27.91 -6.16 -19.05
N GLY A 65 -26.79 -6.68 -18.57
CA GLY A 65 -25.78 -7.40 -19.36
C GLY A 65 -24.93 -6.51 -20.26
N LYS A 66 -24.86 -5.20 -20.00
CA LYS A 66 -24.00 -4.26 -20.75
C LYS A 66 -22.54 -4.71 -20.68
N GLU A 67 -21.79 -4.41 -21.75
CA GLU A 67 -20.33 -4.53 -21.71
C GLU A 67 -19.74 -3.42 -20.83
N PHE A 68 -18.87 -3.82 -19.91
CA PHE A 68 -18.06 -2.94 -19.09
C PHE A 68 -16.61 -3.03 -19.56
N ARG A 69 -16.13 -1.99 -20.23
CA ARG A 69 -14.89 -2.00 -21.01
C ARG A 69 -13.76 -1.38 -20.22
N ILE A 70 -12.80 -2.21 -19.85
CA ILE A 70 -11.61 -1.81 -19.10
C ILE A 70 -10.43 -1.75 -20.07
N PHE A 71 -9.82 -0.58 -20.21
CA PHE A 71 -8.52 -0.44 -20.87
C PHE A 71 -7.42 -0.48 -19.83
N THR A 72 -6.58 -1.51 -19.85
CA THR A 72 -5.56 -1.71 -18.81
C THR A 72 -4.15 -1.90 -19.37
N TRP A 73 -3.15 -1.49 -18.61
CA TRP A 73 -1.77 -1.81 -18.91
C TRP A 73 -1.51 -3.33 -18.86
N SER A 74 -0.81 -3.87 -19.85
CA SER A 74 -0.70 -5.33 -20.04
C SER A 74 0.17 -6.03 -19.00
N ASN A 75 1.06 -5.28 -18.34
CA ASN A 75 2.18 -5.85 -17.60
C ASN A 75 1.82 -6.51 -16.27
N GLN A 76 0.67 -6.16 -15.67
CA GLN A 76 0.16 -6.78 -14.44
C GLN A 76 -1.11 -7.60 -14.64
N THR A 77 -1.57 -7.79 -15.89
CA THR A 77 -2.87 -8.42 -16.16
C THR A 77 -3.00 -9.85 -15.65
N ILE A 78 -1.91 -10.59 -15.50
CA ILE A 78 -1.92 -11.92 -14.86
C ILE A 78 -2.41 -11.88 -13.41
N TRP A 79 -2.19 -10.76 -12.73
CA TRP A 79 -2.59 -10.53 -11.34
C TRP A 79 -3.97 -9.88 -11.21
N GLU A 80 -4.63 -9.58 -12.33
CA GLU A 80 -5.81 -8.75 -12.33
C GLU A 80 -6.96 -9.30 -13.15
N TRP A 81 -6.70 -9.89 -14.31
CA TRP A 81 -7.72 -10.10 -15.33
C TRP A 81 -7.60 -11.42 -16.10
N ASP A 82 -6.45 -12.11 -16.06
CA ASP A 82 -6.16 -13.21 -17.00
C ASP A 82 -6.71 -14.56 -16.59
N ALA A 83 -7.18 -14.69 -15.35
CA ALA A 83 -7.84 -15.90 -14.91
C ALA A 83 -9.18 -16.09 -15.64
N THR A 84 -9.29 -17.17 -16.41
CA THR A 84 -10.44 -17.47 -17.27
C THR A 84 -11.22 -18.70 -16.86
N GLU A 85 -10.67 -19.51 -15.95
CA GLU A 85 -11.28 -20.70 -15.37
C GLU A 85 -10.66 -21.02 -14.01
N ILE A 86 -11.31 -21.89 -13.25
CA ILE A 86 -10.77 -22.45 -12.00
C ILE A 86 -9.74 -23.53 -12.34
N THR A 87 -8.54 -23.39 -11.81
CA THR A 87 -7.38 -24.26 -12.08
C THR A 87 -6.80 -24.89 -10.81
N GLY A 88 -7.21 -24.43 -9.63
CA GLY A 88 -6.60 -24.78 -8.35
C GLY A 88 -5.45 -23.85 -7.95
N ASP A 89 -5.08 -22.89 -8.81
CA ASP A 89 -4.18 -21.80 -8.43
C ASP A 89 -4.92 -20.82 -7.51
N VAL A 90 -4.39 -20.61 -6.30
CA VAL A 90 -5.04 -19.84 -5.24
C VAL A 90 -5.42 -18.42 -5.69
N ILE A 91 -4.54 -17.74 -6.42
CA ILE A 91 -4.72 -16.34 -6.83
C ILE A 91 -5.55 -16.25 -8.09
N GLY A 92 -5.23 -17.08 -9.09
CA GLY A 92 -5.99 -17.18 -10.33
C GLY A 92 -7.46 -17.49 -10.05
N ASP A 93 -7.74 -18.47 -9.20
CA ASP A 93 -9.11 -18.83 -8.81
C ASP A 93 -9.82 -17.66 -8.11
N ALA A 94 -9.14 -16.92 -7.25
CA ALA A 94 -9.71 -15.73 -6.60
C ALA A 94 -10.02 -14.60 -7.60
N ILE A 95 -9.12 -14.33 -8.56
CA ILE A 95 -9.32 -13.34 -9.63
C ILE A 95 -10.53 -13.71 -10.48
N TYR A 96 -10.64 -14.99 -10.86
CA TYR A 96 -11.76 -15.49 -11.65
C TYR A 96 -13.09 -15.39 -10.89
N ASN A 97 -13.09 -15.78 -9.61
CA ASN A 97 -14.29 -15.70 -8.76
C ASN A 97 -14.75 -14.26 -8.54
N ARG A 98 -13.83 -13.31 -8.27
CA ARG A 98 -14.16 -11.88 -8.18
C ARG A 98 -14.80 -11.38 -9.47
N LYS A 99 -14.25 -11.74 -10.63
CA LYS A 99 -14.84 -11.38 -11.93
C LYS A 99 -16.27 -11.91 -12.05
N LEU A 100 -16.50 -13.20 -11.80
CA LEU A 100 -17.83 -13.79 -11.89
C LEU A 100 -18.82 -13.16 -10.91
N ALA A 101 -18.39 -12.95 -9.66
CA ALA A 101 -19.21 -12.33 -8.62
C ALA A 101 -19.67 -10.92 -9.02
N VAL A 102 -18.79 -10.12 -9.61
CA VAL A 102 -19.13 -8.77 -10.07
C VAL A 102 -19.98 -8.80 -11.35
N GLU A 103 -19.67 -9.66 -12.32
CA GLU A 103 -20.48 -9.81 -13.55
C GLU A 103 -21.92 -10.22 -13.22
N ASP A 104 -22.10 -11.19 -12.33
CA ASP A 104 -23.42 -11.68 -11.89
C ASP A 104 -24.17 -10.63 -11.06
N ARG A 105 -23.51 -10.07 -10.04
CA ARG A 105 -24.14 -9.10 -9.13
C ARG A 105 -24.56 -7.81 -9.83
N MET A 106 -23.71 -7.26 -10.69
CA MET A 106 -23.96 -5.97 -11.32
C MET A 106 -24.68 -6.10 -12.67
N GLY A 107 -24.88 -7.34 -13.17
CA GLY A 107 -25.43 -7.57 -14.50
C GLY A 107 -24.61 -6.93 -15.61
N VAL A 108 -23.30 -7.16 -15.62
CA VAL A 108 -22.37 -6.65 -16.65
C VAL A 108 -21.51 -7.75 -17.24
N LYS A 109 -20.88 -7.48 -18.38
CA LYS A 109 -19.80 -8.30 -18.95
C LYS A 109 -18.50 -7.52 -18.97
N LEU A 110 -17.49 -7.98 -18.23
CA LEU A 110 -16.17 -7.34 -18.24
C LEU A 110 -15.43 -7.66 -19.55
N VAL A 111 -15.07 -6.60 -20.28
CA VAL A 111 -14.31 -6.66 -21.54
C VAL A 111 -12.98 -5.96 -21.35
N ILE A 112 -11.88 -6.71 -21.41
CA ILE A 112 -10.54 -6.20 -21.07
C ILE A 112 -9.73 -5.98 -22.34
N THR A 113 -9.33 -4.73 -22.58
CA THR A 113 -8.38 -4.35 -23.64
C THR A 113 -7.04 -3.99 -23.00
N LYS A 114 -5.94 -4.47 -23.57
CA LYS A 114 -4.62 -4.37 -22.95
C LYS A 114 -3.59 -3.70 -23.85
N GLN A 115 -2.72 -2.89 -23.28
CA GLN A 115 -1.56 -2.30 -23.96
C GLN A 115 -0.39 -2.15 -22.98
N SER A 116 0.86 -2.26 -23.40
CA SER A 116 2.00 -1.94 -22.52
C SER A 116 1.89 -0.52 -21.98
N GLY A 117 2.12 -0.35 -20.67
CA GLY A 117 1.96 0.92 -19.96
C GLY A 117 2.91 1.13 -18.79
N GLU A 118 3.91 0.25 -18.64
CA GLU A 118 5.00 0.38 -17.67
C GLU A 118 5.86 1.61 -17.95
N TRP A 119 6.89 1.84 -17.13
CA TRP A 119 7.76 3.03 -17.23
C TRP A 119 8.08 3.45 -18.67
N GLU A 120 8.69 2.60 -19.50
CA GLU A 120 9.06 2.97 -20.88
C GLU A 120 7.87 3.26 -21.82
N ASN A 121 6.68 2.76 -21.51
CA ASN A 121 5.48 2.82 -22.35
C ASN A 121 4.34 3.71 -21.80
N ARG A 122 4.49 4.31 -20.61
CA ARG A 122 3.45 5.12 -19.96
C ARG A 122 2.91 6.25 -20.84
N ASN A 123 3.77 6.93 -21.60
CA ASN A 123 3.35 8.03 -22.48
C ASN A 123 2.52 7.53 -23.67
N SER A 124 2.90 6.39 -24.29
CA SER A 124 2.16 5.83 -25.42
C SER A 124 0.85 5.19 -24.97
N PHE A 125 0.80 4.65 -23.75
CA PHE A 125 -0.43 4.20 -23.10
C PHE A 125 -1.43 5.35 -22.92
N ILE A 126 -1.00 6.46 -22.31
CA ILE A 126 -1.88 7.63 -22.13
C ILE A 126 -2.27 8.26 -23.46
N GLN A 127 -1.38 8.28 -24.45
CA GLN A 127 -1.75 8.76 -25.78
C GLN A 127 -2.88 7.93 -26.41
N ALA A 128 -2.94 6.63 -26.16
CA ALA A 128 -4.04 5.79 -26.63
C ALA A 128 -5.37 6.15 -25.94
N VAL A 129 -5.34 6.46 -24.64
CA VAL A 129 -6.51 6.97 -23.90
C VAL A 129 -6.94 8.32 -24.50
N ALA A 130 -6.01 9.27 -24.59
CA ALA A 130 -6.27 10.61 -25.11
C ALA A 130 -6.87 10.59 -26.52
N ASN A 131 -6.37 9.73 -27.42
CA ASN A 131 -6.90 9.60 -28.77
C ASN A 131 -8.38 9.16 -28.80
N ASN A 132 -8.80 8.30 -27.86
CA ASN A 132 -10.21 7.88 -27.76
C ASN A 132 -11.08 8.99 -27.18
N VAL A 133 -10.62 9.61 -26.09
CA VAL A 133 -11.32 10.71 -25.41
C VAL A 133 -11.54 11.89 -26.36
N LEU A 134 -10.48 12.35 -27.03
CA LEU A 134 -10.53 13.49 -27.95
C LEU A 134 -11.38 13.21 -29.21
N ALA A 135 -11.52 11.95 -29.60
CA ALA A 135 -12.40 11.54 -30.69
C ALA A 135 -13.87 11.41 -30.25
N GLY A 136 -14.17 11.48 -28.94
CA GLY A 136 -15.48 11.18 -28.39
C GLY A 136 -15.92 9.75 -28.66
N ALA A 137 -14.96 8.81 -28.65
CA ALA A 137 -15.22 7.42 -29.01
C ALA A 137 -16.00 6.68 -27.91
N GLN A 138 -15.99 7.19 -26.68
CA GLN A 138 -16.60 6.57 -25.51
C GLN A 138 -16.16 5.12 -25.35
N ALA A 139 -14.89 4.83 -25.65
CA ALA A 139 -14.38 3.49 -25.88
C ALA A 139 -14.23 2.66 -24.58
N PHE A 140 -14.07 3.35 -23.45
CA PHE A 140 -13.72 2.74 -22.17
C PHE A 140 -14.62 3.27 -21.06
N ASP A 141 -14.96 2.38 -20.12
CA ASP A 141 -15.72 2.72 -18.91
C ASP A 141 -14.76 2.97 -17.73
N VAL A 142 -13.60 2.28 -17.72
CA VAL A 142 -12.51 2.45 -16.74
C VAL A 142 -11.15 2.26 -17.43
N VAL A 143 -10.15 3.00 -16.96
CA VAL A 143 -8.74 2.85 -17.33
C VAL A 143 -7.93 2.35 -16.13
N GLY A 144 -7.29 1.18 -16.26
CA GLY A 144 -6.35 0.63 -15.27
C GLY A 144 -4.91 0.85 -15.72
N GLN A 145 -4.07 1.46 -14.89
CA GLN A 145 -2.81 1.99 -15.37
C GLN A 145 -1.71 1.99 -14.33
N TYR A 146 -0.47 1.89 -14.80
CA TYR A 146 0.73 2.08 -14.00
C TYR A 146 0.69 3.42 -13.26
N THR A 147 1.18 3.47 -12.01
CA THR A 147 1.04 4.64 -11.12
C THR A 147 1.46 5.98 -11.77
N PRO A 148 2.68 6.12 -12.35
CA PRO A 148 3.06 7.33 -13.10
C PRO A 148 2.19 7.67 -14.30
N ALA A 149 1.61 6.67 -14.97
CA ALA A 149 0.75 6.89 -16.14
C ALA A 149 -0.55 7.59 -15.72
N ALA A 150 -1.14 7.19 -14.59
CA ALA A 150 -2.32 7.84 -14.02
C ALA A 150 -2.14 9.35 -13.83
N ALA A 151 -1.01 9.75 -13.24
CA ALA A 151 -0.68 11.16 -13.07
C ALA A 151 -0.54 11.91 -14.41
N ILE A 152 0.07 11.28 -15.43
CA ILE A 152 0.16 11.86 -16.79
C ILE A 152 -1.24 12.07 -17.38
N GLY A 153 -2.14 11.11 -17.26
CA GLY A 153 -3.50 11.22 -17.78
C GLY A 153 -4.35 12.27 -17.05
N ALA A 154 -4.22 12.36 -15.72
CA ALA A 154 -4.89 13.39 -14.93
C ALA A 154 -4.43 14.80 -15.36
N MET A 155 -3.14 15.00 -15.56
CA MET A 155 -2.57 16.27 -16.03
C MET A 155 -2.92 16.64 -17.47
N GLN A 156 -3.45 15.68 -18.24
CA GLN A 156 -4.02 15.89 -19.57
C GLN A 156 -5.55 16.06 -19.53
N GLU A 157 -6.14 16.18 -18.33
CA GLU A 157 -7.59 16.36 -18.11
C GLU A 157 -8.42 15.22 -18.72
N LEU A 158 -7.88 14.00 -18.75
CA LEU A 158 -8.53 12.85 -19.38
C LEU A 158 -9.55 12.14 -18.50
N TYR A 159 -9.58 12.43 -17.19
CA TYR A 159 -10.35 11.70 -16.20
C TYR A 159 -11.37 12.58 -15.47
N LEU A 160 -12.49 11.97 -15.10
CA LEU A 160 -13.46 12.55 -14.18
C LEU A 160 -12.87 12.61 -12.76
N ASP A 161 -13.37 13.57 -11.97
CA ASP A 161 -13.14 13.58 -10.53
C ASP A 161 -13.98 12.46 -9.89
N LEU A 162 -13.31 11.48 -9.29
CA LEU A 162 -13.93 10.34 -8.64
C LEU A 162 -14.73 10.74 -7.40
N ASN A 163 -14.45 11.89 -6.78
CA ASN A 163 -15.25 12.41 -5.67
C ASN A 163 -16.67 12.83 -6.11
N ASP A 164 -16.85 13.13 -7.40
CA ASP A 164 -18.15 13.49 -8.00
C ASP A 164 -18.89 12.28 -8.59
N ILE A 165 -18.32 11.07 -8.51
CA ILE A 165 -18.91 9.84 -9.06
C ILE A 165 -19.71 9.12 -7.99
N ASP A 166 -21.01 8.91 -8.28
CA ASP A 166 -21.89 8.13 -7.42
C ASP A 166 -21.36 6.69 -7.22
N ASN A 167 -21.71 6.11 -6.07
CA ASN A 167 -21.47 4.70 -5.71
C ASN A 167 -20.01 4.32 -5.40
N ILE A 168 -19.10 5.28 -5.26
CA ILE A 168 -17.76 5.02 -4.70
C ILE A 168 -17.72 5.51 -3.27
N ASP A 169 -17.29 4.65 -2.35
CA ASP A 169 -17.20 4.96 -0.92
C ASP A 169 -15.76 4.83 -0.44
N PHE A 170 -15.02 5.94 -0.51
CA PHE A 170 -13.61 6.01 -0.14
C PHE A 170 -13.34 5.88 1.37
N GLU A 171 -14.37 5.81 2.22
CA GLU A 171 -14.21 5.50 3.65
C GLU A 171 -14.08 3.99 3.92
N LYS A 172 -14.27 3.16 2.90
CA LYS A 172 -14.24 1.70 3.00
C LYS A 172 -12.82 1.13 3.01
N PRO A 173 -12.59 -0.02 3.68
CA PRO A 173 -11.24 -0.55 3.91
C PRO A 173 -10.50 -0.99 2.63
N TRP A 174 -11.22 -1.23 1.52
CA TRP A 174 -10.61 -1.59 0.24
C TRP A 174 -9.97 -0.42 -0.51
N TRP A 175 -10.05 0.80 0.04
CA TRP A 175 -9.34 1.99 -0.42
C TRP A 175 -8.31 2.41 0.64
N PRO A 176 -7.19 1.68 0.80
CA PRO A 176 -6.34 1.77 1.98
C PRO A 176 -5.35 2.94 1.96
N GLY A 177 -4.92 3.30 3.17
CA GLY A 177 -3.91 4.34 3.44
C GLY A 177 -4.41 5.76 3.16
N ASP A 178 -3.49 6.71 3.09
CA ASP A 178 -3.79 8.11 2.80
C ASP A 178 -3.90 8.39 1.27
N ILE A 179 -4.22 7.38 0.45
CA ILE A 179 -4.20 7.52 -1.02
C ILE A 179 -5.13 8.63 -1.51
N ILE A 180 -6.30 8.75 -0.89
CA ILE A 180 -7.29 9.76 -1.22
C ILE A 180 -6.76 11.14 -0.89
N GLU A 181 -6.22 11.33 0.32
CA GLU A 181 -5.62 12.60 0.74
C GLU A 181 -4.42 12.98 -0.15
N SER A 182 -3.47 12.06 -0.32
CA SER A 182 -2.19 12.31 -1.01
C SER A 182 -2.29 12.34 -2.54
N SER A 183 -3.35 11.77 -3.12
CA SER A 183 -3.63 11.83 -4.56
C SER A 183 -4.70 12.88 -4.91
N SER A 184 -5.41 13.41 -3.91
CA SER A 184 -6.34 14.53 -4.12
C SER A 184 -5.57 15.84 -4.25
N ILE A 185 -5.87 16.58 -5.30
CA ILE A 185 -5.27 17.90 -5.54
C ILE A 185 -6.41 18.89 -5.73
N ASN A 186 -6.41 19.95 -4.91
CA ASN A 186 -7.51 20.91 -4.84
C ASN A 186 -8.88 20.25 -4.59
N GLY A 187 -8.92 19.21 -3.74
CA GLY A 187 -10.14 18.47 -3.42
C GLY A 187 -10.65 17.52 -4.51
N LYS A 188 -9.90 17.34 -5.61
CA LYS A 188 -10.26 16.46 -6.72
C LYS A 188 -9.38 15.22 -6.77
N LEU A 189 -9.98 14.06 -7.03
CA LEU A 189 -9.30 12.77 -7.11
C LEU A 189 -9.51 12.14 -8.48
N TYR A 190 -8.46 12.00 -9.29
CA TYR A 190 -8.59 11.52 -10.68
C TYR A 190 -8.28 10.04 -10.87
N PHE A 191 -7.75 9.40 -9.84
CA PHE A 191 -7.42 7.98 -9.84
C PHE A 191 -7.31 7.47 -8.42
N ALA A 192 -7.62 6.18 -8.24
CA ALA A 192 -7.45 5.49 -6.97
C ALA A 192 -6.90 4.08 -7.19
N THR A 193 -6.32 3.49 -6.17
CA THR A 193 -6.01 2.05 -6.13
C THR A 193 -6.56 1.46 -4.84
N GLY A 194 -6.66 0.14 -4.81
CA GLY A 194 -7.27 -0.59 -3.72
C GLY A 194 -7.22 -2.08 -3.95
N ASP A 195 -8.02 -2.81 -3.20
CA ASP A 195 -8.06 -4.28 -3.25
C ASP A 195 -8.65 -4.86 -4.54
N ILE A 196 -8.98 -4.02 -5.53
CA ILE A 196 -9.28 -4.47 -6.90
C ILE A 196 -8.19 -5.44 -7.36
N THR A 197 -6.93 -5.18 -7.04
CA THR A 197 -5.78 -5.94 -7.54
C THR A 197 -4.80 -6.24 -6.41
N PRO A 198 -4.14 -7.41 -6.39
CA PRO A 198 -3.10 -7.68 -5.42
C PRO A 198 -1.82 -6.88 -5.72
N THR A 199 -1.76 -6.10 -6.81
CA THR A 199 -0.56 -5.33 -7.16
C THR A 199 -0.18 -4.30 -6.10
N LEU A 200 -1.15 -3.74 -5.39
CA LEU A 200 -0.92 -2.85 -4.25
C LEU A 200 -0.09 -3.56 -3.17
N ILE A 201 -0.66 -4.62 -2.62
CA ILE A 201 -0.05 -5.47 -1.60
C ILE A 201 1.32 -6.01 -2.04
N ARG A 202 1.43 -6.47 -3.28
CA ARG A 202 2.68 -7.03 -3.82
C ARG A 202 3.79 -5.99 -3.91
N SER A 203 3.42 -4.72 -4.07
CA SER A 203 4.37 -3.62 -4.24
C SER A 203 4.80 -2.99 -2.92
N MET A 204 4.28 -3.42 -1.77
CA MET A 204 4.70 -2.89 -0.47
C MET A 204 6.17 -3.19 -0.19
N GLY A 205 6.91 -2.19 0.27
CA GLY A 205 8.28 -2.35 0.74
C GLY A 205 8.33 -3.17 2.04
N THR A 206 9.26 -4.10 2.13
CA THR A 206 9.52 -4.85 3.37
C THR A 206 11.00 -5.17 3.54
N VAL A 207 11.40 -5.43 4.77
CA VAL A 207 12.68 -6.05 5.11
C VAL A 207 12.42 -7.51 5.46
N MET A 208 13.07 -8.43 4.77
CA MET A 208 13.05 -9.85 5.11
C MET A 208 14.24 -10.16 6.03
N GLY A 209 14.00 -10.90 7.11
CA GLY A 209 15.04 -11.41 8.01
C GLY A 209 15.12 -12.93 7.92
N ASN A 210 16.30 -13.49 7.72
CA ASN A 210 16.51 -14.94 7.74
C ASN A 210 16.54 -15.41 9.21
N LEU A 211 15.48 -16.09 9.65
CA LEU A 211 15.30 -16.47 11.05
C LEU A 211 16.34 -17.49 11.51
N ASP A 212 16.77 -18.38 10.63
CA ASP A 212 17.82 -19.36 10.94
C ASP A 212 19.17 -18.66 11.20
N LEU A 213 19.49 -17.61 10.44
CA LEU A 213 20.69 -16.80 10.67
C LEU A 213 20.56 -15.87 11.88
N ILE A 214 19.37 -15.30 12.12
CA ILE A 214 19.09 -14.48 13.30
C ILE A 214 19.34 -15.32 14.56
N GLU A 215 18.85 -16.56 14.61
CA GLU A 215 19.13 -17.49 15.70
C GLU A 215 20.62 -17.86 15.78
N ALA A 216 21.25 -18.19 14.64
CA ALA A 216 22.66 -18.62 14.61
C ALA A 216 23.64 -17.54 15.10
N TYR A 217 23.32 -16.27 14.90
CA TYR A 217 24.12 -15.14 15.35
C TYR A 217 23.70 -14.59 16.73
N ASP A 218 22.75 -15.24 17.41
CA ASP A 218 22.22 -14.79 18.71
C ASP A 218 21.69 -13.34 18.64
N ILE A 219 21.04 -13.00 17.51
CA ILE A 219 20.41 -11.71 17.31
C ILE A 219 19.10 -11.67 18.10
N GLU A 220 18.86 -10.56 18.80
CA GLU A 220 17.64 -10.35 19.58
C GLU A 220 16.37 -10.47 18.73
N ASP A 221 15.24 -10.75 19.38
CA ASP A 221 13.94 -10.95 18.70
C ASP A 221 13.55 -9.71 17.89
N VAL A 222 13.66 -9.83 16.56
CA VAL A 222 13.41 -8.76 15.60
C VAL A 222 11.94 -8.33 15.57
N TYR A 223 11.00 -9.21 15.90
CA TYR A 223 9.59 -8.84 16.00
C TYR A 223 9.32 -8.04 17.27
N ALA A 224 9.92 -8.43 18.39
CA ALA A 224 9.85 -7.66 19.62
C ALA A 224 10.48 -6.27 19.45
N LEU A 225 11.56 -6.14 18.67
CA LEU A 225 12.12 -4.84 18.33
C LEU A 225 11.10 -3.94 17.61
N VAL A 226 10.32 -4.51 16.68
CA VAL A 226 9.26 -3.79 15.96
C VAL A 226 8.15 -3.40 16.92
N ASP A 227 7.60 -4.36 17.66
CA ASP A 227 6.47 -4.17 18.59
C ASP A 227 6.79 -3.15 19.69
N ASN A 228 8.04 -3.11 20.16
CA ASN A 228 8.49 -2.15 21.18
C ASN A 228 8.89 -0.78 20.60
N GLY A 229 8.77 -0.57 19.29
CA GLY A 229 9.12 0.69 18.64
C GLY A 229 10.64 0.98 18.62
N THR A 230 11.47 -0.05 18.78
CA THR A 230 12.94 0.05 18.85
C THR A 230 13.65 -0.41 17.58
N TRP A 231 12.92 -0.86 16.56
CA TRP A 231 13.44 -1.17 15.23
C TRP A 231 13.79 0.11 14.46
N THR A 232 15.04 0.56 14.63
CA THR A 232 15.61 1.76 13.99
C THR A 232 16.79 1.38 13.09
N LEU A 233 17.22 2.29 12.21
CA LEU A 233 18.37 2.00 11.34
C LEU A 233 19.65 1.81 12.18
N ASP A 234 19.77 2.52 13.29
CA ASP A 234 20.91 2.37 14.21
C ASP A 234 20.89 1.01 14.92
N LYS A 235 19.71 0.53 15.34
CA LYS A 235 19.56 -0.82 15.89
C LYS A 235 19.84 -1.90 14.82
N LEU A 236 19.36 -1.73 13.59
CA LEU A 236 19.69 -2.64 12.50
C LEU A 236 21.21 -2.70 12.25
N LYS A 237 21.89 -1.54 12.25
CA LYS A 237 23.34 -1.49 12.11
C LYS A 237 24.07 -2.22 13.25
N GLU A 238 23.60 -2.05 14.48
CA GLU A 238 24.14 -2.74 15.66
C GLU A 238 24.09 -4.26 15.52
N ILE A 239 22.98 -4.81 15.04
CA ILE A 239 22.75 -6.26 15.00
C ILE A 239 23.21 -6.90 13.68
N ALA A 240 23.34 -6.14 12.59
CA ALA A 240 23.63 -6.68 11.26
C ALA A 240 25.08 -6.45 10.81
N LEU A 241 25.77 -5.43 11.33
CA LEU A 241 27.15 -5.11 10.91
C LEU A 241 28.18 -5.76 11.83
N GLY A 242 29.35 -6.07 11.28
CA GLY A 242 30.45 -6.68 12.04
C GLY A 242 30.18 -8.11 12.49
N LEU A 243 29.04 -8.70 12.09
CA LEU A 243 28.82 -10.14 12.11
C LEU A 243 29.94 -10.75 11.28
N GLN A 244 30.91 -11.40 11.92
CA GLN A 244 32.09 -11.89 11.21
C GLN A 244 31.66 -12.90 10.15
N THR A 245 31.65 -12.46 8.91
CA THR A 245 31.47 -13.32 7.74
C THR A 245 32.81 -13.98 7.46
N GLY A 246 33.13 -14.96 8.32
CA GLY A 246 34.22 -15.87 8.07
C GLY A 246 34.04 -16.50 6.69
N THR A 247 35.13 -16.56 5.92
CA THR A 247 35.19 -17.39 4.72
C THR A 247 35.20 -18.84 5.16
N ASP A 248 34.05 -19.42 5.47
CA ASP A 248 33.94 -20.86 5.46
C ASP A 248 33.97 -21.30 4.00
N GLY A 249 35.14 -21.73 3.53
CA GLY A 249 35.35 -22.18 2.15
C GLY A 249 35.30 -21.10 1.05
N GLY A 250 35.38 -19.80 1.39
CA GLY A 250 35.41 -18.71 0.40
C GLY A 250 34.04 -18.12 0.04
N ARG A 251 32.99 -18.46 0.80
CA ARG A 251 31.64 -17.89 0.67
C ARG A 251 31.59 -16.50 1.30
N GLN A 252 31.01 -15.52 0.59
CA GLN A 252 30.77 -14.18 1.12
C GLN A 252 29.39 -14.14 1.76
N PHE A 253 29.33 -13.70 3.00
CA PHE A 253 28.07 -13.44 3.70
C PHE A 253 27.87 -11.92 3.84
N TYR A 254 26.63 -11.51 4.03
CA TYR A 254 26.22 -10.12 4.19
C TYR A 254 25.35 -9.98 5.42
N GLY A 255 25.55 -8.91 6.17
CA GLY A 255 24.58 -8.49 7.19
C GLY A 255 23.28 -8.06 6.52
N VAL A 256 23.38 -7.23 5.48
CA VAL A 256 22.23 -6.70 4.75
C VAL A 256 22.46 -6.73 3.24
N THR A 257 21.47 -7.17 2.50
CA THR A 257 21.41 -6.99 1.05
C THR A 257 20.23 -6.12 0.67
N ILE A 258 20.36 -5.36 -0.40
CA ILE A 258 19.33 -4.43 -0.88
C ILE A 258 19.11 -4.70 -2.37
N THR A 259 17.88 -5.01 -2.78
CA THR A 259 17.58 -5.43 -4.17
C THR A 259 18.16 -4.47 -5.22
N SER A 260 17.99 -3.17 -5.00
CA SER A 260 18.54 -2.12 -5.86
C SER A 260 18.54 -0.78 -5.13
N ASN A 261 19.14 0.24 -5.74
CA ASN A 261 19.07 1.61 -5.22
C ASN A 261 17.62 2.16 -5.16
N VAL A 262 16.63 1.57 -5.83
CA VAL A 262 15.22 1.99 -5.73
C VAL A 262 14.69 1.79 -4.31
N GLN A 263 15.22 0.80 -3.58
CA GLN A 263 14.80 0.53 -2.20
C GLN A 263 15.19 1.66 -1.22
N TYR A 264 16.03 2.61 -1.64
CA TYR A 264 16.28 3.82 -0.86
C TYR A 264 15.06 4.73 -0.76
N ASP A 265 14.11 4.63 -1.69
CA ASP A 265 12.85 5.32 -1.57
C ASP A 265 12.16 4.88 -0.26
N ASN A 266 12.13 3.58 0.04
CA ASN A 266 11.53 3.09 1.29
C ASN A 266 12.22 3.65 2.54
N LEU A 267 13.54 3.80 2.54
CA LEU A 267 14.27 4.44 3.65
C LEU A 267 13.93 5.92 3.81
N PHE A 268 13.66 6.65 2.72
CA PHE A 268 13.19 8.03 2.81
C PHE A 268 11.86 8.11 3.57
N TYR A 269 10.89 7.30 3.16
CA TYR A 269 9.55 7.34 3.76
C TYR A 269 9.49 6.69 5.13
N SER A 270 10.28 5.63 5.40
CA SER A 270 10.29 4.96 6.71
C SER A 270 10.76 5.87 7.85
N ALA A 271 11.46 6.96 7.52
CA ALA A 271 11.84 8.02 8.45
C ALA A 271 10.80 9.13 8.61
N GLY A 272 9.59 8.95 8.05
CA GLY A 272 8.47 9.89 8.13
C GLY A 272 8.66 11.15 7.30
N PHE A 273 9.41 11.08 6.20
CA PHE A 273 9.55 12.20 5.26
C PHE A 273 8.56 12.08 4.10
N LYS A 274 8.03 13.22 3.68
CA LYS A 274 7.30 13.40 2.43
C LYS A 274 8.05 14.41 1.54
N PHE A 275 7.93 14.27 0.23
CA PHE A 275 8.38 15.28 -0.73
C PHE A 275 7.41 16.44 -0.83
N VAL A 276 6.11 16.13 -0.81
CA VAL A 276 5.03 17.10 -0.99
C VAL A 276 4.04 16.94 0.16
N GLU A 277 3.69 18.06 0.78
CA GLU A 277 2.65 18.12 1.81
C GLU A 277 1.32 18.53 1.17
N VAL A 278 0.24 17.92 1.64
CA VAL A 278 -1.13 18.39 1.40
C VAL A 278 -1.51 19.25 2.60
N ASN A 279 -1.73 20.53 2.37
CA ASN A 279 -2.08 21.48 3.42
C ASN A 279 -3.57 21.35 3.76
N SER A 280 -3.96 21.82 4.96
CA SER A 280 -5.35 21.74 5.44
C SER A 280 -6.39 22.45 4.57
N ASP A 281 -5.95 23.36 3.69
CA ASP A 281 -6.80 24.06 2.72
C ASP A 281 -6.87 23.38 1.34
N GLY A 282 -6.28 22.19 1.20
CA GLY A 282 -6.23 21.42 -0.04
C GLY A 282 -5.13 21.84 -1.02
N THR A 283 -4.32 22.84 -0.68
CA THR A 283 -3.13 23.21 -1.47
C THR A 283 -2.00 22.23 -1.26
N ILE A 284 -1.11 22.09 -2.25
CA ILE A 284 0.10 21.27 -2.11
C ILE A 284 1.35 22.14 -2.06
N SER A 285 2.33 21.75 -1.23
CA SER A 285 3.58 22.48 -1.04
C SER A 285 4.77 21.54 -0.94
N LEU A 286 5.96 22.04 -1.24
CA LEU A 286 7.20 21.29 -1.00
C LEU A 286 7.38 21.12 0.52
N SER A 287 7.64 19.89 0.98
CA SER A 287 7.83 19.65 2.41
C SER A 287 9.02 20.43 2.97
N ASP A 288 8.78 21.10 4.10
CA ASP A 288 9.80 21.86 4.83
C ASP A 288 10.87 20.94 5.41
N ASP A 289 10.52 19.69 5.71
CA ASP A 289 11.43 18.69 6.25
C ASP A 289 12.58 18.39 5.29
N LEU A 290 12.39 18.56 3.97
CA LEU A 290 13.45 18.37 2.98
C LEU A 290 14.63 19.34 3.16
N GLY A 291 14.41 20.49 3.80
CA GLY A 291 15.47 21.46 4.12
C GLY A 291 16.06 21.30 5.52
N SER A 292 15.57 20.34 6.31
CA SER A 292 15.85 20.23 7.75
C SER A 292 17.19 19.55 8.05
N GLU A 293 17.69 19.78 9.28
CA GLU A 293 18.84 19.04 9.81
C GLU A 293 18.53 17.54 9.96
N ARG A 294 17.28 17.16 10.30
CA ARG A 294 16.84 15.76 10.41
C ARG A 294 17.03 15.02 9.08
N MET A 295 16.64 15.66 7.98
CA MET A 295 16.78 15.09 6.65
C MET A 295 18.25 14.98 6.21
N ILE A 296 19.09 15.96 6.53
CA ILE A 296 20.53 15.92 6.24
C ILE A 296 21.22 14.80 7.03
N ASP A 297 20.89 14.65 8.32
CA ASP A 297 21.39 13.57 9.17
C ASP A 297 20.94 12.20 8.66
N TRP A 298 19.65 12.03 8.40
CA TRP A 298 19.10 10.78 7.89
C TRP A 298 19.71 10.36 6.56
N PHE A 299 19.82 11.30 5.62
CA PHE A 299 20.46 11.05 4.33
C PHE A 299 21.91 10.57 4.52
N SER A 300 22.67 11.24 5.40
CA SER A 300 24.07 10.88 5.68
C SER A 300 24.17 9.49 6.31
N LYS A 301 23.27 9.16 7.24
CA LYS A 301 23.15 7.83 7.85
C LYS A 301 22.85 6.73 6.83
N CYS A 302 21.93 6.97 5.91
CA CYS A 302 21.55 6.03 4.85
C CYS A 302 22.64 5.89 3.78
N GLN A 303 23.30 6.99 3.41
CA GLN A 303 24.41 6.98 2.46
C GLN A 303 25.59 6.20 3.05
N SER A 304 25.97 6.47 4.30
CA SER A 304 27.06 5.75 4.98
C SER A 304 26.73 4.27 5.16
N PHE A 305 25.48 3.93 5.49
CA PHE A 305 25.02 2.55 5.64
C PHE A 305 25.40 1.67 4.43
N LEU A 306 25.17 2.16 3.21
CA LEU A 306 25.52 1.40 2.00
C LEU A 306 26.98 1.56 1.58
N ASN A 307 27.54 2.77 1.66
CA ASN A 307 28.80 3.05 1.00
C ASN A 307 30.03 2.76 1.87
N ASP A 308 29.87 2.78 3.20
CA ASP A 308 30.99 2.66 4.14
C ASP A 308 31.06 1.31 4.86
N ASN A 309 30.07 0.41 4.63
CA ASN A 309 29.97 -0.87 5.33
C ASN A 309 30.07 -2.05 4.36
N PRO A 310 31.12 -2.89 4.45
CA PRO A 310 31.30 -4.03 3.55
C PRO A 310 30.28 -5.15 3.75
N ASP A 311 29.57 -5.16 4.89
CA ASP A 311 28.49 -6.12 5.19
C ASP A 311 27.17 -5.77 4.50
N VAL A 312 27.12 -4.63 3.80
CA VAL A 312 25.95 -4.14 3.07
C VAL A 312 26.22 -4.17 1.57
N ALA A 313 25.32 -4.77 0.79
CA ALA A 313 25.49 -4.85 -0.66
C ALA A 313 24.19 -4.63 -1.46
N LEU A 314 24.31 -3.99 -2.62
CA LEU A 314 23.23 -3.96 -3.61
C LEU A 314 23.22 -5.28 -4.38
N LEU A 315 22.33 -6.19 -4.00
CA LEU A 315 22.19 -7.52 -4.58
C LEU A 315 20.72 -7.88 -4.65
N ALA A 316 20.30 -8.46 -5.78
CA ALA A 316 18.98 -9.07 -5.90
C ALA A 316 18.82 -10.19 -4.87
N ILE A 317 17.59 -10.44 -4.41
CA ILE A 317 17.30 -11.42 -3.34
C ILE A 317 17.89 -12.80 -3.63
N ASN A 318 17.85 -13.23 -4.89
CA ASN A 318 18.33 -14.54 -5.34
C ASN A 318 19.87 -14.68 -5.41
N ALA A 319 20.60 -13.57 -5.22
CA ALA A 319 22.05 -13.59 -5.24
C ALA A 319 22.67 -13.95 -3.88
N ALA A 320 21.94 -13.75 -2.77
CA ALA A 320 22.46 -14.01 -1.43
C ALA A 320 21.40 -14.55 -0.45
N PHE A 321 20.27 -13.85 -0.30
CA PHE A 321 19.28 -14.19 0.74
C PHE A 321 18.66 -15.58 0.53
N THR A 322 18.29 -15.94 -0.70
CA THR A 322 17.73 -17.28 -1.01
C THR A 322 18.72 -18.42 -0.82
N SER A 323 20.01 -18.12 -0.69
CA SER A 323 21.07 -19.11 -0.47
C SER A 323 21.48 -19.19 1.00
N GLY A 324 20.91 -18.34 1.88
CA GLY A 324 21.34 -18.22 3.28
C GLY A 324 22.64 -17.44 3.45
N ASP A 325 22.97 -16.52 2.53
CA ASP A 325 24.17 -15.69 2.56
C ASP A 325 23.91 -14.26 3.04
N ALA A 326 22.68 -13.93 3.44
CA ALA A 326 22.32 -12.62 3.97
C ALA A 326 21.37 -12.74 5.16
N VAL A 327 21.66 -12.02 6.25
CA VAL A 327 20.79 -11.99 7.44
C VAL A 327 19.52 -11.19 7.14
N PHE A 328 19.66 -9.99 6.58
CA PHE A 328 18.53 -9.16 6.18
C PHE A 328 18.54 -8.85 4.68
N HIS A 329 17.35 -8.69 4.11
CA HIS A 329 17.15 -8.28 2.73
C HIS A 329 16.11 -7.17 2.61
N PHE A 330 16.50 -6.05 1.99
CA PHE A 330 15.63 -4.91 1.71
C PHE A 330 15.02 -5.09 0.32
N GLY A 331 13.71 -5.27 0.25
CA GLY A 331 12.99 -5.58 -0.97
C GLY A 331 11.51 -5.19 -0.88
N GLY A 332 10.66 -5.96 -1.56
CA GLY A 332 9.21 -5.82 -1.50
C GLY A 332 8.51 -7.16 -1.29
N ILE A 333 7.22 -7.12 -0.96
CA ILE A 333 6.41 -8.33 -0.71
C ILE A 333 6.39 -9.27 -1.93
N ALA A 334 6.48 -8.74 -3.15
CA ALA A 334 6.61 -9.55 -4.36
C ALA A 334 7.82 -10.52 -4.30
N ASP A 335 8.91 -10.17 -3.60
CA ASP A 335 10.08 -11.03 -3.49
C ASP A 335 9.77 -12.32 -2.71
N VAL A 336 8.90 -12.24 -1.70
CA VAL A 336 8.42 -13.39 -0.94
C VAL A 336 7.73 -14.39 -1.87
N GLN A 337 6.76 -13.90 -2.64
CA GLN A 337 5.98 -14.72 -3.56
C GLN A 337 6.86 -15.31 -4.68
N ASN A 338 7.76 -14.50 -5.26
CA ASN A 338 8.53 -14.87 -6.44
C ASN A 338 9.74 -15.76 -6.12
N HIS A 339 10.33 -15.62 -4.92
CA HIS A 339 11.63 -16.21 -4.61
C HIS A 339 11.64 -17.08 -3.37
N LEU A 340 10.76 -16.87 -2.39
CA LEU A 340 10.82 -17.56 -1.09
C LEU A 340 9.74 -18.62 -0.91
N LYS A 341 8.62 -18.54 -1.64
CA LYS A 341 7.46 -19.44 -1.52
C LYS A 341 7.82 -20.94 -1.56
N ASN A 342 8.79 -21.31 -2.39
CA ASN A 342 9.19 -22.71 -2.60
C ASN A 342 10.52 -23.08 -1.94
N LEU A 343 11.07 -22.21 -1.08
CA LEU A 343 12.33 -22.44 -0.39
C LEU A 343 12.10 -22.79 1.08
N ASP A 344 12.95 -23.68 1.58
CA ASP A 344 13.01 -24.05 2.99
C ASP A 344 13.91 -23.06 3.76
N ILE A 345 13.44 -21.83 3.88
CA ILE A 345 14.10 -20.75 4.64
C ILE A 345 13.07 -20.17 5.59
N HIS A 346 13.28 -20.21 6.91
CA HIS A 346 12.42 -19.49 7.83
C HIS A 346 12.74 -18.00 7.75
N PHE A 347 11.72 -17.16 7.59
CA PHE A 347 11.94 -15.73 7.45
C PHE A 347 10.91 -14.89 8.17
N ALA A 348 11.36 -13.73 8.64
CA ALA A 348 10.53 -12.63 9.06
C ALA A 348 10.27 -11.68 7.90
N ILE A 349 9.09 -11.06 7.89
CA ILE A 349 8.85 -9.79 7.19
C ILE A 349 8.71 -8.69 8.24
N LEU A 350 9.37 -7.57 7.99
CA LEU A 350 9.49 -6.45 8.91
C LEU A 350 9.26 -5.14 8.13
N PRO A 351 8.82 -4.06 8.80
CA PRO A 351 8.86 -2.73 8.22
C PRO A 351 10.30 -2.28 7.96
N TYR A 352 10.44 -1.32 7.05
CA TYR A 352 11.69 -0.57 6.97
C TYR A 352 11.93 0.15 8.31
N PRO A 353 13.19 0.24 8.76
CA PRO A 353 13.49 0.75 10.09
C PRO A 353 13.18 2.24 10.22
N LYS A 354 12.79 2.66 11.42
CA LYS A 354 12.52 4.07 11.75
C LYS A 354 13.81 4.90 11.76
N TYR A 355 13.63 6.22 11.71
CA TYR A 355 14.70 7.19 11.91
C TYR A 355 15.35 7.02 13.30
N ASP A 356 14.53 7.01 14.35
CA ASP A 356 14.91 6.78 15.74
C ASP A 356 13.71 6.24 16.55
N THR A 357 13.88 6.10 17.87
CA THR A 357 12.83 5.62 18.77
C THR A 357 11.80 6.70 19.15
N ALA A 358 12.02 7.95 18.77
CA ALA A 358 11.08 9.06 19.01
C ALA A 358 10.05 9.21 17.88
N GLN A 359 10.30 8.62 16.71
CA GLN A 359 9.28 8.40 15.70
C GLN A 359 8.26 7.37 16.22
N ASP A 360 6.99 7.75 16.26
CA ASP A 360 5.93 6.90 16.84
C ASP A 360 5.62 5.69 15.94
N GLU A 361 5.28 5.95 14.68
CA GLU A 361 4.79 4.95 13.73
C GLU A 361 5.87 4.43 12.77
N TYR A 362 5.64 3.26 12.19
CA TYR A 362 6.34 2.84 10.98
C TYR A 362 5.64 3.44 9.75
N TYR A 363 6.37 3.56 8.64
CA TYR A 363 5.81 4.05 7.38
C TYR A 363 6.26 3.16 6.24
N THR A 364 5.30 2.69 5.47
CA THR A 364 5.50 1.78 4.34
C THR A 364 5.09 2.49 3.06
N ILE A 365 5.80 2.26 1.96
CA ILE A 365 5.35 2.73 0.65
C ILE A 365 5.14 1.57 -0.30
N CYS A 366 4.36 1.85 -1.35
CA CYS A 366 4.31 0.99 -2.51
C CYS A 366 5.33 1.40 -3.58
N GLY A 367 5.90 0.39 -4.23
CA GLY A 367 6.52 0.51 -5.54
C GLY A 367 5.54 1.04 -6.58
N TYR A 368 6.04 1.44 -7.75
CA TYR A 368 5.19 1.99 -8.81
C TYR A 368 4.32 0.96 -9.54
N TRP A 369 4.62 -0.34 -9.39
CA TRP A 369 3.97 -1.44 -10.10
C TRP A 369 2.57 -1.76 -9.56
N VAL A 370 1.84 -0.71 -9.16
CA VAL A 370 0.48 -0.73 -8.66
C VAL A 370 -0.43 -0.15 -9.73
N SER A 371 -1.57 -0.81 -9.96
CA SER A 371 -2.58 -0.31 -10.88
C SER A 371 -3.46 0.73 -10.22
N MET A 372 -3.46 1.91 -10.79
CA MET A 372 -4.37 3.00 -10.50
C MET A 372 -5.55 2.94 -11.48
N TYR A 373 -6.76 3.21 -11.00
CA TYR A 373 -7.99 3.16 -11.79
C TYR A 373 -8.59 4.54 -11.91
N SER A 374 -8.97 4.91 -13.13
CA SER A 374 -9.62 6.18 -13.48
C SER A 374 -10.85 5.96 -14.34
N ILE A 375 -11.79 6.91 -14.30
CA ILE A 375 -12.93 6.96 -15.22
C ILE A 375 -12.66 8.06 -16.24
N PRO A 376 -12.62 7.77 -17.56
CA PRO A 376 -12.36 8.80 -18.57
C PRO A 376 -13.53 9.79 -18.67
N ILE A 377 -13.23 11.05 -19.05
CA ILE A 377 -14.26 12.10 -19.18
C ILE A 377 -15.36 11.80 -20.21
N ASP A 378 -15.10 10.91 -21.16
CA ASP A 378 -16.05 10.47 -22.18
C ASP A 378 -16.66 9.08 -21.89
N ALA A 379 -16.49 8.54 -20.67
CA ALA A 379 -17.15 7.30 -20.25
C ALA A 379 -18.67 7.38 -20.52
N PRO A 380 -19.28 6.37 -21.16
CA PRO A 380 -20.67 6.47 -21.59
C PRO A 380 -21.67 6.43 -20.43
N ASP A 381 -21.30 5.83 -19.30
CA ASP A 381 -22.17 5.64 -18.14
C ASP A 381 -21.33 5.72 -16.84
N PRO A 382 -20.99 6.93 -16.37
CA PRO A 382 -20.15 7.11 -15.19
C PRO A 382 -20.72 6.51 -13.89
N ILE A 383 -22.05 6.40 -13.79
CA ILE A 383 -22.73 5.77 -12.65
C ILE A 383 -22.43 4.26 -12.64
N MET A 384 -22.52 3.60 -13.80
CA MET A 384 -22.09 2.21 -13.96
C MET A 384 -20.59 2.06 -13.67
N SER A 385 -19.75 2.99 -14.15
CA SER A 385 -18.32 3.00 -13.86
C SER A 385 -18.02 3.03 -12.36
N GLY A 386 -18.65 3.92 -11.60
CA GLY A 386 -18.49 3.99 -10.15
C GLY A 386 -18.93 2.71 -9.45
N ALA A 387 -20.15 2.24 -9.72
CA ALA A 387 -20.72 1.07 -9.06
C ALA A 387 -19.94 -0.22 -9.34
N VAL A 388 -19.50 -0.45 -10.58
CA VAL A 388 -18.70 -1.63 -10.91
C VAL A 388 -17.29 -1.54 -10.33
N LEU A 389 -16.69 -0.35 -10.30
CA LEU A 389 -15.36 -0.14 -9.70
C LEU A 389 -15.38 -0.42 -8.18
N GLU A 390 -16.40 0.08 -7.48
CA GLU A 390 -16.62 -0.20 -6.06
C GLU A 390 -16.86 -1.70 -5.80
N ALA A 391 -17.69 -2.36 -6.62
CA ALA A 391 -17.94 -3.79 -6.50
C ALA A 391 -16.67 -4.63 -6.73
N LEU A 392 -15.81 -4.23 -7.67
CA LEU A 392 -14.51 -4.87 -7.93
C LEU A 392 -13.58 -4.74 -6.72
N ALA A 393 -13.53 -3.56 -6.09
CA ALA A 393 -12.69 -3.30 -4.93
C ALA A 393 -13.16 -4.09 -3.71
N SER A 394 -14.45 -3.98 -3.37
CA SER A 394 -15.05 -4.72 -2.26
C SER A 394 -14.95 -6.24 -2.45
N SER A 395 -15.20 -6.75 -3.66
CA SER A 395 -15.05 -8.18 -3.92
C SER A 395 -13.59 -8.62 -3.84
N GLY A 396 -12.64 -7.79 -4.29
CA GLY A 396 -11.21 -8.08 -4.21
C GLY A 396 -10.70 -8.16 -2.76
N TYR A 397 -11.14 -7.24 -1.90
CA TYR A 397 -10.83 -7.24 -0.46
C TYR A 397 -11.24 -8.54 0.24
N ARG A 398 -12.37 -9.10 -0.18
CA ARG A 398 -12.93 -10.33 0.41
C ARG A 398 -12.39 -11.63 -0.20
N THR A 399 -11.72 -11.55 -1.34
CA THR A 399 -11.34 -12.75 -2.12
C THR A 399 -9.87 -12.79 -2.50
N ILE A 400 -9.38 -11.76 -3.19
CA ILE A 400 -8.02 -11.68 -3.72
C ILE A 400 -7.02 -11.44 -2.60
N THR A 401 -7.28 -10.47 -1.73
CA THR A 401 -6.37 -10.12 -0.64
C THR A 401 -6.13 -11.32 0.28
N PRO A 402 -7.16 -12.01 0.81
CA PRO A 402 -6.98 -13.22 1.61
C PRO A 402 -6.29 -14.36 0.85
N ALA A 403 -6.58 -14.51 -0.45
CA ALA A 403 -5.90 -15.47 -1.30
C ALA A 403 -4.40 -15.15 -1.44
N PHE A 404 -4.02 -13.87 -1.53
CA PHE A 404 -2.62 -13.43 -1.59
C PHE A 404 -1.83 -13.81 -0.34
N TYR A 405 -2.39 -13.55 0.84
CA TYR A 405 -1.81 -14.02 2.10
C TYR A 405 -1.64 -15.53 2.09
N ARG A 406 -2.71 -16.24 1.75
CA ARG A 406 -2.69 -17.69 1.69
C ARG A 406 -1.59 -18.17 0.75
N ASP A 407 -1.52 -17.68 -0.48
CA ASP A 407 -0.55 -18.12 -1.48
C ASP A 407 0.91 -17.82 -1.10
N SER A 408 1.16 -16.65 -0.51
CA SER A 408 2.50 -16.19 -0.17
C SER A 408 3.06 -16.88 1.07
N PHE A 409 2.19 -17.30 2.00
CA PHE A 409 2.59 -17.79 3.33
C PHE A 409 2.12 -19.22 3.66
N GLN A 410 1.41 -19.91 2.75
CA GLN A 410 0.57 -21.12 2.99
C GLN A 410 1.21 -22.32 3.73
N TYR A 411 2.53 -22.42 3.80
CA TYR A 411 3.21 -23.60 4.36
C TYR A 411 3.96 -23.35 5.68
N LYS A 412 3.98 -22.12 6.20
CA LYS A 412 4.77 -21.77 7.40
C LYS A 412 3.90 -21.49 8.62
N TYR A 413 2.95 -22.38 8.89
CA TYR A 413 1.85 -22.23 9.86
C TYR A 413 2.22 -21.86 11.31
N LEU A 414 3.52 -21.79 11.67
CA LEU A 414 3.99 -21.31 12.97
C LEU A 414 4.73 -19.95 12.89
N ASP A 415 5.21 -19.55 11.71
CA ASP A 415 5.76 -18.22 11.42
C ASP A 415 4.69 -17.25 10.89
N THR A 416 3.46 -17.73 10.67
CA THR A 416 2.39 -17.01 9.94
C THR A 416 1.63 -15.99 10.76
N GLU A 417 1.40 -16.18 12.06
CA GLU A 417 0.62 -15.19 12.83
C GLU A 417 1.41 -13.89 13.03
N VAL A 418 2.71 -14.02 13.31
CA VAL A 418 3.58 -12.86 13.48
C VAL A 418 3.85 -12.19 12.14
N ASN A 419 4.13 -12.95 11.07
CA ASN A 419 4.27 -12.36 9.74
C ASN A 419 2.95 -11.78 9.22
N ALA A 420 1.79 -12.37 9.50
CA ALA A 420 0.49 -11.77 9.16
C ALA A 420 0.30 -10.44 9.89
N ARG A 421 0.58 -10.38 11.19
CA ARG A 421 0.57 -9.11 11.94
C ARG A 421 1.53 -8.08 11.36
N MET A 422 2.75 -8.48 10.97
CA MET A 422 3.72 -7.57 10.35
C MET A 422 3.27 -7.12 8.98
N PHE A 423 2.62 -7.99 8.21
CA PHE A 423 2.01 -7.60 6.95
C PHE A 423 0.89 -6.59 7.19
N ASP A 424 0.00 -6.83 8.15
CA ASP A 424 -1.08 -5.91 8.49
C ASP A 424 -0.50 -4.56 8.91
N LEU A 425 0.58 -4.56 9.70
CA LEU A 425 1.34 -3.34 10.02
C LEU A 425 1.87 -2.65 8.74
N LEU A 426 2.47 -3.37 7.80
CA LEU A 426 2.96 -2.79 6.54
C LEU A 426 1.82 -2.15 5.74
N HIS A 427 0.67 -2.83 5.68
CA HIS A 427 -0.51 -2.38 4.96
C HIS A 427 -1.16 -1.15 5.61
N ASP A 428 -1.37 -1.20 6.92
CA ASP A 428 -2.04 -0.14 7.69
C ASP A 428 -1.16 1.11 7.83
N THR A 429 0.15 0.98 7.65
CA THR A 429 1.12 2.08 7.64
C THR A 429 1.49 2.56 6.24
N LEU A 430 0.68 2.24 5.22
CA LEU A 430 0.89 2.72 3.87
C LEU A 430 0.80 4.25 3.81
N VAL A 431 1.85 4.85 3.25
CA VAL A 431 1.95 6.27 2.97
C VAL A 431 2.03 6.49 1.47
N TYR A 432 1.24 7.44 1.00
CA TYR A 432 1.27 7.98 -0.34
C TYR A 432 1.82 9.40 -0.30
N ASP A 433 2.38 9.82 -1.43
CA ASP A 433 3.07 11.09 -1.53
C ASP A 433 2.84 11.66 -2.93
N THR A 434 2.33 12.89 -3.01
CA THR A 434 2.04 13.53 -4.30
C THR A 434 3.29 13.68 -5.17
N GLY A 435 4.46 13.94 -4.58
CA GLY A 435 5.76 13.98 -5.26
C GLY A 435 6.17 12.64 -5.87
N ARG A 436 5.76 11.53 -5.26
CA ARG A 436 5.92 10.18 -5.81
C ARG A 436 4.90 9.87 -6.88
N THR A 437 3.62 10.18 -6.64
CA THR A 437 2.52 9.91 -7.56
C THR A 437 2.69 10.70 -8.86
N PHE A 438 2.98 12.00 -8.76
CA PHE A 438 3.25 12.91 -9.88
C PHE A 438 4.74 12.99 -10.23
N CYS A 439 5.41 11.82 -10.22
CA CYS A 439 6.86 11.72 -10.34
C CYS A 439 7.44 12.39 -11.58
N ASP A 440 6.76 12.28 -12.73
CA ASP A 440 7.21 12.87 -13.99
C ASP A 440 7.03 14.38 -14.03
N GLN A 441 5.98 14.88 -13.38
CA GLN A 441 5.62 16.29 -13.39
C GLN A 441 6.46 17.09 -12.40
N ILE A 442 6.73 16.51 -11.23
CA ILE A 442 7.46 17.18 -10.15
C ILE A 442 8.97 16.87 -10.22
N ASN A 443 9.35 15.70 -10.73
CA ASN A 443 10.74 15.27 -10.89
C ASN A 443 11.56 15.33 -9.57
N ILE A 444 10.92 14.97 -8.45
CA ILE A 444 11.55 14.95 -7.12
C ILE A 444 11.78 13.53 -6.58
N PHE A 445 10.91 12.59 -6.94
CA PHE A 445 10.83 11.25 -6.32
C PHE A 445 12.15 10.46 -6.24
N ALA A 446 13.02 10.63 -7.23
CA ALA A 446 14.29 9.90 -7.31
C ALA A 446 15.47 10.65 -6.67
N ALA A 447 15.27 11.88 -6.22
CA ALA A 447 16.36 12.75 -5.75
C ALA A 447 17.14 12.13 -4.58
N PHE A 448 16.43 11.53 -3.61
CA PHE A 448 17.04 10.89 -2.45
C PHE A 448 17.95 9.73 -2.87
N ARG A 449 17.41 8.75 -3.60
CA ARG A 449 18.18 7.58 -4.04
C ARG A 449 19.30 7.90 -5.03
N GLN A 450 19.12 8.88 -5.91
CA GLN A 450 20.15 9.27 -6.87
C GLN A 450 21.31 9.98 -6.17
N ALA A 451 21.02 10.77 -5.14
CA ALA A 451 22.02 11.42 -4.33
C ALA A 451 22.79 10.44 -3.42
N ALA A 452 22.22 9.27 -3.08
CA ALA A 452 22.84 8.30 -2.17
C ALA A 452 24.17 7.69 -2.66
N SER A 453 24.61 7.98 -3.89
CA SER A 453 25.96 7.62 -4.36
C SER A 453 27.04 8.48 -3.66
N PRO A 454 28.29 8.00 -3.53
CA PRO A 454 29.36 8.75 -2.89
C PRO A 454 29.62 10.12 -3.56
N GLY A 455 29.93 11.13 -2.76
CA GLY A 455 30.32 12.46 -3.24
C GLY A 455 29.17 13.47 -3.43
N SER A 456 27.94 13.10 -3.12
CA SER A 456 26.80 14.01 -3.05
C SER A 456 26.37 14.26 -1.60
N SER A 457 25.73 15.39 -1.35
CA SER A 457 25.09 15.72 -0.07
C SER A 457 23.67 16.20 -0.30
N TRP A 458 22.76 15.87 0.62
CA TRP A 458 21.36 16.27 0.50
C TRP A 458 21.19 17.79 0.48
N SER A 459 21.96 18.53 1.29
CA SER A 459 21.90 19.99 1.33
C SER A 459 22.21 20.63 -0.04
N SER A 460 23.19 20.10 -0.77
CA SER A 460 23.51 20.58 -2.13
C SER A 460 22.40 20.24 -3.13
N VAL A 461 21.85 19.02 -3.04
CA VAL A 461 20.76 18.56 -3.92
C VAL A 461 19.51 19.39 -3.71
N TYR A 462 19.11 19.60 -2.45
CA TYR A 462 17.97 20.44 -2.09
C TYR A 462 18.17 21.88 -2.56
N ALA A 463 19.32 22.51 -2.25
CA ALA A 463 19.58 23.90 -2.62
C ALA A 463 19.54 24.14 -4.15
N SER A 464 19.99 23.17 -4.94
CA SER A 464 20.03 23.27 -6.40
C SER A 464 18.66 23.05 -7.06
N ASN A 465 17.75 22.31 -6.41
CA ASN A 465 16.47 21.90 -7.02
C ASN A 465 15.23 22.51 -6.37
N LYS A 466 15.30 23.07 -5.15
CA LYS A 466 14.14 23.61 -4.42
C LYS A 466 13.23 24.48 -5.28
N ASN A 467 13.79 25.48 -5.96
CA ASN A 467 12.99 26.40 -6.79
C ASN A 467 12.32 25.70 -7.97
N MET A 468 12.98 24.68 -8.56
CA MET A 468 12.38 23.89 -9.63
C MET A 468 11.18 23.11 -9.08
N TRP A 469 11.38 22.38 -7.98
CA TRP A 469 10.34 21.56 -7.36
C TRP A 469 9.13 22.38 -6.93
N THR A 470 9.35 23.53 -6.28
CA THR A 470 8.27 24.46 -5.92
C THR A 470 7.47 24.88 -7.15
N ASN A 471 8.13 25.32 -8.23
CA ASN A 471 7.44 25.74 -9.45
C ASN A 471 6.67 24.60 -10.14
N THR A 472 7.18 23.36 -10.09
CA THR A 472 6.48 22.21 -10.67
C THR A 472 5.30 21.76 -9.81
N ILE A 473 5.40 21.84 -8.49
CA ILE A 473 4.28 21.59 -7.55
C ILE A 473 3.16 22.60 -7.80
N GLU A 474 3.49 23.89 -7.89
CA GLU A 474 2.52 24.95 -8.23
C GLU A 474 1.85 24.69 -9.59
N ARG A 475 2.59 24.18 -10.58
CA ARG A 475 2.02 23.84 -11.88
C ARG A 475 1.02 22.69 -11.78
N VAL A 476 1.38 21.62 -11.07
CA VAL A 476 0.49 20.48 -10.84
C VAL A 476 -0.80 20.94 -10.16
N TYR A 477 -0.68 21.74 -9.09
CA TYR A 477 -1.82 22.31 -8.40
C TYR A 477 -2.72 23.14 -9.32
N ASN A 478 -2.15 24.05 -10.11
CA ASN A 478 -2.92 24.93 -10.99
C ASN A 478 -3.56 24.21 -12.20
N THR A 479 -3.02 23.07 -12.63
CA THR A 479 -3.61 22.29 -13.73
C THR A 479 -4.80 21.47 -13.26
N LEU A 480 -4.71 20.90 -12.06
CA LEU A 480 -5.77 20.05 -11.50
C LEU A 480 -6.78 20.87 -10.66
N GLY A 481 -6.43 22.12 -10.34
CA GLY A 481 -7.18 23.05 -9.50
C GLY A 481 -8.32 23.77 -10.20
#